data_AF-A0A821LU78-F1
#
_entry.id   AF-A0A821LU78-F1
#
_cell.length_a   1.000
_cell.length_b   1.000
_cell.length_c   1.000
_cell.angle_alpha   90.00
_cell.angle_beta   90.00
_cell.angle_gamma   90.00
#
_symmetry.space_group_name_H-M   'P 1'
#
loop_
_entity.id
_entity.type
_entity.pdbx_description
1 polymer ?
#
loop_
_entity_poly.entity_id
_entity_poly.type
_entity_poly.pdbx_seq_one_letter_code
_entity_poly.pdbx_strand_id
1 'polypeptide(L)'
;SPILTPWSQTPAHDRSTIDMNISYNQLNLLPACLPTPNPSSPNSISRFRADVTQLVESGNTHKHSDRCYKYYNANRGDKKICCMRMPRKLVPVSTIDPDTGHISMRRSDPWINNFNEYLISACHSNMDIKFIWTGSDAKALVYYITDYVTKMSLSFHDTFSLVQKSITSLQNSNNQLDNENIIEKSRKLVLRCYNTLASQQELSGVQVASNLMNWNDHYTTHKFQGRY
;
A
#
# COMPACT_ATOMS: atom_id res chain seq x y z
N SER A 1 -46.41 -6.89 21.79
CA SER A 1 -45.65 -5.63 21.67
C SER A 1 -44.97 -5.30 22.98
N PRO A 2 -43.65 -5.49 23.11
CA PRO A 2 -42.86 -4.81 24.13
C PRO A 2 -42.14 -3.60 23.50
N ILE A 3 -42.23 -2.49 24.21
CA ILE A 3 -41.79 -1.15 23.85
C ILE A 3 -40.25 -1.10 23.91
N LEU A 4 -39.62 -0.78 22.78
CA LEU A 4 -38.20 -0.44 22.71
C LEU A 4 -37.99 0.93 23.36
N THR A 5 -37.15 1.00 24.38
CA THR A 5 -36.67 2.25 24.96
C THR A 5 -35.70 2.94 24.00
N PRO A 6 -35.73 4.28 23.85
CA PRO A 6 -34.79 5.01 23.01
C PRO A 6 -33.39 4.98 23.63
N TRP A 7 -32.39 4.80 22.77
CA TRP A 7 -30.98 4.98 23.10
C TRP A 7 -30.78 6.34 23.77
N SER A 8 -30.30 6.33 25.01
CA SER A 8 -29.89 7.53 25.73
C SER A 8 -28.82 8.26 24.93
N GLN A 9 -29.07 9.53 24.62
CA GLN A 9 -28.09 10.42 24.00
C GLN A 9 -26.82 10.44 24.86
N THR A 10 -25.74 9.87 24.36
CA THR A 10 -24.39 10.10 24.91
C THR A 10 -24.10 11.60 24.87
N PRO A 11 -23.55 12.20 25.94
CA PRO A 11 -23.21 13.61 25.94
C PRO A 11 -22.23 13.89 24.81
N ALA A 12 -22.40 15.01 24.11
CA ALA A 12 -21.45 15.49 23.13
C ALA A 12 -20.06 15.55 23.79
N HIS A 13 -19.15 14.67 23.38
CA HIS A 13 -17.75 14.80 23.74
C HIS A 13 -17.27 16.17 23.24
N ASP A 14 -16.83 16.97 24.19
CA ASP A 14 -16.26 18.29 23.95
C ASP A 14 -15.10 18.18 22.95
N ARG A 15 -15.31 18.72 21.74
CA ARG A 15 -14.30 18.69 20.67
C ARG A 15 -12.99 19.38 21.08
N SER A 16 -13.06 20.31 22.02
CA SER A 16 -11.88 21.07 22.45
C SER A 16 -10.86 20.21 23.22
N THR A 17 -11.31 19.18 23.95
CA THR A 17 -10.43 18.24 24.67
C THR A 17 -9.82 17.18 23.74
N ILE A 18 -10.49 16.86 22.63
CA ILE A 18 -9.92 16.01 21.56
C ILE A 18 -8.85 16.79 20.79
N ASP A 19 -9.12 18.05 20.43
CA ASP A 19 -8.18 18.91 19.70
C ASP A 19 -6.88 19.19 20.47
N MET A 20 -6.94 19.36 21.80
CA MET A 20 -5.74 19.54 22.63
C MET A 20 -4.87 18.28 22.73
N ASN A 21 -5.46 17.09 22.81
CA ASN A 21 -4.72 15.82 22.83
C ASN A 21 -4.13 15.43 21.46
N ILE A 22 -4.75 15.87 20.36
CA ILE A 22 -4.21 15.71 19.01
C ILE A 22 -2.98 16.61 18.80
N SER A 23 -3.04 17.86 19.28
CA SER A 23 -1.93 18.83 19.16
C SER A 23 -0.64 18.35 19.87
N TYR A 24 -0.76 17.77 21.07
CA TYR A 24 0.41 17.22 21.79
C TYR A 24 0.99 15.96 21.14
N ASN A 25 0.18 15.14 20.46
CA ASN A 25 0.66 13.95 19.77
C ASN A 25 1.29 14.24 18.40
N GLN A 26 0.95 15.37 17.75
CA GLN A 26 1.49 15.74 16.44
C GLN A 26 3.02 15.93 16.43
N LEU A 27 3.64 16.26 17.55
CA LEU A 27 5.09 16.44 17.64
C LEU A 27 5.90 15.14 17.46
N ASN A 28 5.27 13.97 17.66
CA ASN A 28 5.90 12.66 17.50
C ASN A 28 5.37 11.86 16.31
N LEU A 29 4.43 12.41 15.55
CA LEU A 29 3.88 11.74 14.37
C LEU A 29 4.84 11.85 13.19
N LEU A 30 4.91 10.77 12.40
CA LEU A 30 5.61 10.82 11.13
C LEU A 30 4.96 11.87 10.22
N PRO A 31 5.74 12.57 9.36
CA PRO A 31 5.19 13.56 8.43
C PRO A 31 4.04 13.00 7.58
N ALA A 32 4.13 11.72 7.22
CA ALA A 32 3.09 11.02 6.46
C ALA A 32 1.73 10.93 7.18
N CYS A 33 1.70 11.06 8.51
CA CYS A 33 0.50 10.98 9.33
C CYS A 33 -0.06 12.36 9.70
N LEU A 34 0.63 13.45 9.32
CA LEU A 34 0.16 14.80 9.58
C LEU A 34 -0.97 15.17 8.60
N PRO A 35 -1.92 16.02 9.01
CA PRO A 35 -2.96 16.51 8.12
C PRO A 35 -2.36 17.48 7.09
N THR A 36 -2.94 17.48 5.89
CA THR A 36 -2.59 18.47 4.86
C THR A 36 -2.81 19.91 5.35
N PRO A 37 -1.88 20.84 5.10
CA PRO A 37 -2.03 22.23 5.48
C PRO A 37 -3.33 22.85 4.93
N ASN A 38 -4.10 23.54 5.80
CA ASN A 38 -5.35 24.19 5.39
C ASN A 38 -5.06 25.35 4.41
N PRO A 39 -5.60 25.32 3.18
CA PRO A 39 -5.34 26.35 2.16
C PRO A 39 -5.89 27.72 2.54
N SER A 40 -6.94 27.78 3.36
CA SER A 40 -7.57 29.01 3.83
C SER A 40 -6.84 29.66 5.02
N SER A 41 -5.81 29.02 5.57
CA SER A 41 -5.09 29.55 6.72
C SER A 41 -4.11 30.68 6.33
N PRO A 42 -3.86 31.66 7.21
CA PRO A 42 -2.76 32.61 7.03
C PRO A 42 -1.44 31.84 6.85
N ASN A 43 -0.61 32.26 5.90
CA ASN A 43 0.65 31.59 5.52
C ASN A 43 0.51 30.18 4.93
N SER A 44 -0.63 29.84 4.30
CA SER A 44 -0.87 28.52 3.68
C SER A 44 0.22 28.10 2.68
N ILE A 45 0.72 29.03 1.85
CA ILE A 45 1.79 28.75 0.87
C ILE A 45 3.10 28.33 1.56
N SER A 46 3.52 29.06 2.60
CA SER A 46 4.75 28.74 3.32
C SER A 46 4.63 27.42 4.06
N ARG A 47 3.46 27.14 4.65
CA ARG A 47 3.16 25.86 5.31
C ARG A 47 3.17 24.69 4.34
N PHE A 48 2.55 24.87 3.16
CA PHE A 48 2.56 23.87 2.09
C PHE A 48 3.99 23.53 1.65
N ARG A 49 4.85 24.55 1.44
CA ARG A 49 6.25 24.31 1.07
C ARG A 49 7.04 23.58 2.16
N ALA A 50 6.82 23.94 3.42
CA ALA A 50 7.46 23.27 4.56
C ALA A 50 7.02 21.81 4.66
N ASP A 51 5.72 21.54 4.51
CA ASP A 51 5.13 20.21 4.49
C ASP A 51 5.71 19.34 3.36
N VAL A 52 5.71 19.85 2.12
CA VAL A 52 6.32 19.16 0.97
C VAL A 52 7.79 18.85 1.23
N THR A 53 8.55 19.80 1.77
CA THR A 53 9.98 19.58 2.10
C THR A 53 10.13 18.44 3.10
N GLN A 54 9.35 18.46 4.18
CA GLN A 54 9.38 17.42 5.21
C GLN A 54 8.99 16.04 4.67
N LEU A 55 7.97 15.97 3.81
CA LEU A 55 7.54 14.74 3.15
C LEU A 55 8.60 14.19 2.19
N VAL A 56 9.26 15.07 1.41
CA VAL A 56 10.32 14.68 0.48
C VAL A 56 11.54 14.13 1.23
N GLU A 57 11.97 14.82 2.28
CA GLU A 57 13.13 14.41 3.09
C GLU A 57 12.88 13.09 3.82
N SER A 58 11.67 12.91 4.36
CA SER A 58 11.32 11.72 5.15
C SER A 58 10.95 10.51 4.30
N GLY A 59 10.15 10.70 3.24
CA GLY A 59 9.51 9.61 2.50
C GLY A 59 10.02 9.43 1.07
N ASN A 60 10.60 10.47 0.45
CA ASN A 60 10.95 10.45 -0.98
C ASN A 60 12.46 10.48 -1.25
N THR A 61 13.26 10.62 -0.20
CA THR A 61 14.73 10.60 -0.24
C THR A 61 15.24 9.19 0.03
N HIS A 62 15.99 8.64 -0.91
CA HIS A 62 16.49 7.27 -0.80
C HIS A 62 17.60 7.15 0.24
N LYS A 63 17.42 6.22 1.17
CA LYS A 63 18.44 5.80 2.14
C LYS A 63 18.76 4.34 1.89
N HIS A 64 20.05 4.01 1.79
CA HIS A 64 20.44 2.63 1.59
C HIS A 64 20.04 1.74 2.77
N SER A 65 19.54 0.56 2.44
CA SER A 65 19.21 -0.53 3.35
C SER A 65 19.63 -1.84 2.71
N ASP A 66 19.58 -2.95 3.45
CA ASP A 66 19.99 -4.26 2.92
C ASP A 66 19.19 -4.67 1.66
N ARG A 67 17.93 -4.24 1.57
CA ARG A 67 17.08 -4.42 0.38
C ARG A 67 17.69 -3.81 -0.87
N CYS A 68 18.48 -2.74 -0.76
CA CYS A 68 19.13 -2.11 -1.90
C CYS A 68 20.04 -3.08 -2.65
N TYR A 69 20.60 -4.06 -1.96
CA TYR A 69 21.56 -4.99 -2.51
C TYR A 69 20.98 -6.40 -2.65
N LYS A 70 19.64 -6.51 -2.71
CA LYS A 70 18.93 -7.79 -2.88
C LYS A 70 19.47 -8.65 -4.04
N TYR A 71 19.90 -8.01 -5.12
CA TYR A 71 20.39 -8.69 -6.33
C TYR A 71 21.92 -8.80 -6.39
N TYR A 72 22.63 -8.25 -5.41
CA TYR A 72 24.08 -8.35 -5.35
C TYR A 72 24.48 -9.74 -4.86
N ASN A 73 25.39 -10.39 -5.59
CA ASN A 73 26.00 -11.64 -5.17
C ASN A 73 27.52 -11.56 -5.33
N ALA A 74 28.24 -11.54 -4.21
CA ALA A 74 29.69 -11.46 -4.19
C ALA A 74 30.35 -12.64 -4.92
N ASN A 75 29.75 -13.83 -4.86
CA ASN A 75 30.29 -15.06 -5.45
C ASN A 75 30.18 -15.07 -6.98
N ARG A 76 29.31 -14.23 -7.56
CA ARG A 76 29.18 -14.06 -9.01
C ARG A 76 30.08 -12.96 -9.58
N GLY A 77 30.83 -12.26 -8.73
CA GLY A 77 31.61 -11.08 -9.14
C GLY A 77 30.72 -9.89 -9.52
N ASP A 78 29.45 -9.88 -9.10
CA ASP A 78 28.51 -8.81 -9.44
C ASP A 78 28.95 -7.48 -8.82
N LYS A 79 28.74 -6.38 -9.54
CA LYS A 79 28.92 -5.05 -8.95
C LYS A 79 27.83 -4.79 -7.91
N LYS A 80 28.20 -4.19 -6.78
CA LYS A 80 27.26 -3.80 -5.72
C LYS A 80 26.42 -2.59 -6.16
N ILE A 81 25.40 -2.85 -6.97
CA ILE A 81 24.50 -1.84 -7.52
C ILE A 81 23.20 -1.81 -6.72
N CYS A 82 22.73 -0.61 -6.40
CA CYS A 82 21.43 -0.43 -5.77
C CYS A 82 20.30 -0.89 -6.71
N CYS A 83 19.40 -1.74 -6.22
CA CYS A 83 18.24 -2.21 -6.97
C CYS A 83 17.29 -1.07 -7.40
N MET A 84 17.31 0.05 -6.68
CA MET A 84 16.60 1.30 -7.04
C MET A 84 17.40 2.21 -7.98
N ARG A 85 18.60 1.79 -8.40
CA ARG A 85 19.51 2.52 -9.29
C ARG A 85 19.92 3.91 -8.78
N MET A 86 20.13 4.00 -7.47
CA MET A 86 20.68 5.19 -6.82
C MET A 86 22.22 5.10 -6.71
N PRO A 87 22.96 6.22 -6.82
CA PRO A 87 22.48 7.58 -7.14
C PRO A 87 22.07 7.73 -8.62
N ARG A 88 21.02 8.52 -8.89
CA ARG A 88 20.60 8.82 -10.27
C ARG A 88 21.47 9.91 -10.89
N LYS A 89 21.59 9.91 -12.22
CA LYS A 89 22.29 10.97 -12.97
C LYS A 89 21.59 12.32 -12.77
N LEU A 90 22.36 13.35 -12.43
CA LEU A 90 21.89 14.73 -12.37
C LEU A 90 21.59 15.26 -13.78
N VAL A 91 20.55 16.08 -13.89
CA VAL A 91 20.08 16.66 -15.16
C VAL A 91 19.78 18.14 -14.90
N PRO A 92 20.53 19.09 -15.48
CA PRO A 92 20.39 20.50 -15.12
C PRO A 92 19.07 21.13 -15.64
N VAL A 93 18.57 20.66 -16.78
CA VAL A 93 17.39 21.20 -17.47
C VAL A 93 16.57 20.05 -18.04
N SER A 94 15.24 20.18 -18.02
CA SER A 94 14.36 19.21 -18.66
C SER A 94 14.48 19.31 -20.19
N THR A 95 14.76 18.20 -20.87
CA THR A 95 14.96 18.15 -22.32
C THR A 95 14.22 16.98 -22.93
N ILE A 96 13.85 17.12 -24.20
CA ILE A 96 13.33 16.03 -25.02
C ILE A 96 14.37 15.75 -26.08
N ASP A 97 14.78 14.49 -26.20
CA ASP A 97 15.65 14.04 -27.28
C ASP A 97 14.85 14.04 -28.59
N PRO A 98 15.26 14.80 -29.62
CA PRO A 98 14.50 14.92 -30.87
C PRO A 98 14.44 13.62 -31.68
N ASP A 99 15.45 12.74 -31.55
CA ASP A 99 15.56 11.53 -32.37
C ASP A 99 14.80 10.37 -31.73
N THR A 100 14.88 10.26 -30.40
CA THR A 100 14.27 9.14 -29.65
C THR A 100 12.94 9.50 -29.01
N GLY A 101 12.63 10.80 -28.88
CA GLY A 101 11.51 11.30 -28.10
C GLY A 101 11.67 11.12 -26.59
N HIS A 102 12.84 10.71 -26.10
CA HIS A 102 13.05 10.44 -24.68
C HIS A 102 13.03 11.75 -23.86
N ILE A 103 12.18 11.79 -22.83
CA ILE A 103 12.02 12.94 -21.94
C ILE A 103 12.96 12.78 -20.73
N SER A 104 13.96 13.66 -20.62
CA SER A 104 14.80 13.77 -19.44
C SER A 104 14.33 14.93 -18.58
N MET A 105 13.85 14.65 -17.37
CA MET A 105 13.47 15.69 -16.43
C MET A 105 14.67 16.26 -15.69
N ARG A 106 14.66 17.57 -15.42
CA ARG A 106 15.60 18.22 -14.51
C ARG A 106 15.63 17.49 -13.17
N ARG A 107 16.84 17.18 -12.72
CA ARG A 107 17.14 16.54 -11.44
C ARG A 107 18.29 17.28 -10.78
N SER A 108 17.99 17.94 -9.66
CA SER A 108 18.97 18.66 -8.83
C SER A 108 19.60 17.81 -7.75
N ASP A 109 18.93 16.73 -7.31
CA ASP A 109 19.41 15.82 -6.27
C ASP A 109 19.39 14.37 -6.80
N PRO A 110 20.47 13.59 -6.66
CA PRO A 110 20.55 12.24 -7.21
C PRO A 110 19.88 11.17 -6.35
N TRP A 111 19.49 11.48 -5.10
CA TRP A 111 18.89 10.56 -4.12
C TRP A 111 17.38 10.73 -3.98
N ILE A 112 16.84 11.85 -4.44
CA ILE A 112 15.40 12.13 -4.41
C ILE A 112 14.71 11.52 -5.63
N ASN A 113 13.61 10.80 -5.41
CA ASN A 113 12.75 10.34 -6.50
C ASN A 113 12.02 11.50 -7.17
N ASN A 114 11.60 11.33 -8.42
CA ASN A 114 10.78 12.34 -9.08
C ASN A 114 9.40 12.41 -8.39
N PHE A 115 8.99 13.60 -7.96
CA PHE A 115 7.71 13.82 -7.29
C PHE A 115 6.95 15.01 -7.88
N ASN A 116 5.67 15.11 -7.54
CA ASN A 116 4.83 16.27 -7.80
C ASN A 116 4.39 16.82 -6.44
N GLU A 117 4.57 18.12 -6.23
CA GLU A 117 4.33 18.77 -4.92
C GLU A 117 2.87 18.64 -4.45
N TYR A 118 1.90 18.63 -5.36
CA TYR A 118 0.50 18.47 -5.01
C TYR A 118 0.16 17.03 -4.69
N LEU A 119 0.67 16.07 -5.46
CA LEU A 119 0.42 14.65 -5.22
C LEU A 119 1.09 14.16 -3.94
N ILE A 120 2.33 14.59 -3.65
CA ILE A 120 2.99 14.18 -2.41
C ILE A 120 2.27 14.75 -1.19
N SER A 121 1.78 16.00 -1.26
CA SER A 121 0.97 16.60 -0.20
C SER A 121 -0.44 16.02 -0.15
N ALA A 122 -1.00 15.47 -1.23
CA ALA A 122 -2.31 14.80 -1.15
C ALA A 122 -2.19 13.37 -0.59
N CYS A 123 -1.14 12.64 -0.97
CA CYS A 123 -1.02 11.20 -0.70
C CYS A 123 -0.07 10.88 0.47
N HIS A 124 0.77 11.82 0.90
CA HIS A 124 1.69 11.69 2.04
C HIS A 124 2.57 10.43 1.97
N SER A 125 2.91 10.00 0.76
CA SER A 125 3.60 8.73 0.49
C SER A 125 4.70 8.88 -0.55
N ASN A 126 5.66 7.96 -0.52
CA ASN A 126 6.76 7.88 -1.48
C ASN A 126 6.20 7.78 -2.91
N MET A 127 6.76 8.56 -3.82
CA MET A 127 6.34 8.60 -5.21
C MET A 127 7.52 8.61 -6.17
N ASP A 128 7.37 7.93 -7.31
CA ASP A 128 8.36 7.93 -8.39
C ASP A 128 7.66 8.16 -9.73
N ILE A 129 7.51 9.43 -10.12
CA ILE A 129 6.87 9.82 -11.39
C ILE A 129 7.85 9.63 -12.55
N LYS A 130 7.39 8.92 -13.58
CA LYS A 130 8.11 8.75 -14.84
C LYS A 130 7.20 9.05 -16.03
N PHE A 131 7.76 9.74 -17.01
CA PHE A 131 7.12 9.89 -18.31
C PHE A 131 7.39 8.64 -19.15
N ILE A 132 6.34 8.16 -19.82
CA ILE A 132 6.40 6.98 -20.68
C ILE A 132 6.11 7.46 -22.10
N TRP A 133 7.16 7.62 -22.89
CA TRP A 133 7.05 8.16 -24.25
C TRP A 133 7.54 7.19 -25.32
N THR A 134 8.46 6.29 -24.96
CA THR A 134 9.01 5.30 -25.89
C THR A 134 8.29 3.95 -25.78
N GLY A 135 8.25 3.18 -26.88
CA GLY A 135 7.69 1.83 -26.88
C GLY A 135 8.43 0.88 -25.93
N SER A 136 9.74 1.09 -25.73
CA SER A 136 10.54 0.34 -24.75
C SER A 136 10.11 0.64 -23.30
N ASP A 137 9.87 1.90 -22.97
CA ASP A 137 9.40 2.30 -21.63
C ASP A 137 8.00 1.76 -21.37
N ALA A 138 7.12 1.84 -22.36
CA ALA A 138 5.76 1.31 -22.28
C ALA A 138 5.78 -0.21 -22.06
N LYS A 139 6.60 -0.95 -22.81
CA LYS A 139 6.78 -2.39 -22.63
C LYS A 139 7.31 -2.72 -21.24
N ALA A 140 8.33 -2.01 -20.77
CA ALA A 140 8.88 -2.18 -19.43
C ALA A 140 7.84 -1.90 -18.33
N LEU A 141 7.02 -0.87 -18.50
CA LEU A 141 5.93 -0.54 -17.60
C LEU A 141 4.87 -1.65 -17.56
N VAL A 142 4.49 -2.20 -18.71
CA VAL A 142 3.52 -3.32 -18.75
C VAL A 142 4.06 -4.51 -17.96
N TYR A 143 5.30 -4.93 -18.19
CA TYR A 143 5.91 -6.01 -17.40
C TYR A 143 5.94 -5.69 -15.91
N TYR A 144 6.28 -4.46 -15.54
CA TYR A 144 6.27 -4.03 -14.16
C TYR A 144 4.87 -4.12 -13.54
N ILE A 145 3.85 -3.57 -14.20
CA ILE A 145 2.46 -3.65 -13.71
C ILE A 145 2.02 -5.10 -13.60
N THR A 146 2.28 -5.91 -14.62
CA THR A 146 1.92 -7.34 -14.61
C THR A 146 2.60 -8.08 -13.47
N ASP A 147 3.90 -7.88 -13.23
CA ASP A 147 4.62 -8.51 -12.12
C ASP A 147 4.00 -8.13 -10.77
N TYR A 148 3.57 -6.88 -10.60
CA TYR A 148 2.92 -6.42 -9.38
C TYR A 148 1.50 -6.96 -9.21
N VAL A 149 0.69 -6.97 -10.27
CA VAL A 149 -0.69 -7.48 -10.24
C VAL A 149 -0.72 -9.00 -10.04
N THR A 150 0.23 -9.70 -10.64
CA THR A 150 0.34 -11.17 -10.53
C THR A 150 1.11 -11.63 -9.29
N LYS A 151 1.68 -10.69 -8.52
CA LYS A 151 2.37 -11.01 -7.27
C LYS A 151 1.39 -11.61 -6.28
N MET A 152 1.54 -12.89 -6.00
CA MET A 152 0.72 -13.58 -5.01
C MET A 152 0.85 -12.87 -3.65
N SER A 153 -0.29 -12.63 -2.99
CA SER A 153 -0.34 -12.02 -1.66
C SER A 153 0.31 -12.89 -0.60
N LEU A 154 0.32 -14.20 -0.80
CA LEU A 154 0.91 -15.18 0.10
C LEU A 154 2.03 -15.94 -0.61
N SER A 155 3.20 -16.06 0.02
CA SER A 155 4.27 -16.87 -0.55
C SER A 155 3.87 -18.35 -0.57
N PHE A 156 4.42 -19.11 -1.52
CA PHE A 156 4.17 -20.55 -1.60
C PHE A 156 4.59 -21.28 -0.31
N HIS A 157 5.71 -20.86 0.29
CA HIS A 157 6.19 -21.42 1.55
C HIS A 157 5.24 -21.17 2.71
N ASP A 158 4.66 -19.96 2.79
CA ASP A 158 3.68 -19.63 3.83
C ASP A 158 2.40 -20.45 3.64
N THR A 159 1.91 -20.53 2.40
CA THR A 159 0.74 -21.35 2.03
C THR A 159 0.94 -22.81 2.43
N PHE A 160 2.09 -23.38 2.12
CA PHE A 160 2.44 -24.75 2.49
C PHE A 160 2.49 -24.93 4.01
N SER A 161 3.10 -24.00 4.73
CA SER A 161 3.16 -24.05 6.21
C SER A 161 1.77 -24.00 6.85
N LEU A 162 0.84 -23.22 6.29
CA LEU A 162 -0.54 -23.11 6.78
C LEU A 162 -1.33 -24.40 6.51
N VAL A 163 -1.14 -25.01 5.35
CA VAL A 163 -1.74 -26.32 5.03
C VAL A 163 -1.16 -27.42 5.92
N GLN A 164 0.15 -27.40 6.21
CA GLN A 164 0.73 -28.35 7.15
C GLN A 164 0.15 -28.18 8.56
N LYS A 165 0.01 -26.93 9.03
CA LYS A 165 -0.63 -26.62 10.32
C LYS A 165 -2.08 -27.12 10.38
N SER A 166 -2.87 -26.95 9.31
CA SER A 166 -4.26 -27.42 9.27
C SER A 166 -4.35 -28.96 9.29
N ILE A 167 -3.43 -29.66 8.61
CA ILE A 167 -3.32 -31.13 8.64
C ILE A 167 -2.98 -31.62 10.05
N THR A 168 -1.94 -31.08 10.68
CA THR A 168 -1.54 -31.47 12.05
C THR A 168 -2.67 -31.18 13.06
N SER A 169 -3.35 -30.04 12.92
CA SER A 169 -4.50 -29.69 13.77
C SER A 169 -5.66 -30.68 13.63
N LEU A 170 -5.91 -31.19 12.42
CA LEU A 170 -6.93 -32.21 12.16
C LEU A 170 -6.51 -33.58 12.72
N GLN A 171 -5.24 -33.96 12.57
CA GLN A 171 -4.69 -35.19 13.16
C GLN A 171 -4.79 -35.20 14.69
N ASN A 172 -4.51 -34.07 15.35
CA ASN A 172 -4.63 -33.96 16.81
C ASN A 172 -6.09 -34.00 17.29
N SER A 173 -7.04 -33.61 16.43
CA SER A 173 -8.49 -33.68 16.72
C SER A 173 -9.06 -35.10 16.54
N ASN A 174 -8.31 -36.04 15.94
CA ASN A 174 -8.79 -37.39 15.61
C ASN A 174 -8.99 -38.31 16.81
N ASN A 175 -8.62 -37.93 18.04
CA ASN A 175 -8.95 -38.72 19.24
C ASN A 175 -10.47 -38.81 19.54
N GLN A 176 -11.34 -38.17 18.73
CA GLN A 176 -12.80 -38.15 18.91
C GLN A 176 -13.63 -38.62 17.68
N LEU A 177 -13.03 -38.99 16.53
CA LEU A 177 -13.75 -39.14 15.24
C LEU A 177 -13.53 -40.47 14.51
N ASP A 178 -13.61 -41.60 15.21
CA ASP A 178 -13.39 -42.93 14.61
C ASP A 178 -14.52 -43.43 13.70
N ASN A 179 -15.69 -42.76 13.65
CA ASN A 179 -16.85 -43.20 12.85
C ASN A 179 -17.16 -42.38 11.58
N GLU A 180 -16.28 -41.45 11.15
CA GLU A 180 -16.57 -40.61 9.97
C GLU A 180 -16.11 -41.21 8.64
N ASN A 181 -17.01 -41.14 7.64
CA ASN A 181 -16.77 -41.53 6.26
C ASN A 181 -15.59 -40.74 5.66
N ILE A 182 -14.78 -41.39 4.82
CA ILE A 182 -13.56 -40.81 4.20
C ILE A 182 -13.87 -39.52 3.45
N ILE A 183 -15.06 -39.43 2.84
CA ILE A 183 -15.53 -38.24 2.10
C ILE A 183 -15.74 -37.04 3.05
N GLU A 184 -16.31 -37.24 4.23
CA GLU A 184 -16.48 -36.14 5.19
C GLU A 184 -15.14 -35.70 5.79
N LYS A 185 -14.22 -36.66 6.02
CA LYS A 185 -12.85 -36.35 6.44
C LYS A 185 -12.12 -35.48 5.42
N SER A 186 -12.23 -35.79 4.12
CA SER A 186 -11.60 -34.98 3.07
C SER A 186 -12.26 -33.61 2.93
N ARG A 187 -13.59 -33.52 3.03
CA ARG A 187 -14.32 -32.25 3.01
C ARG A 187 -13.93 -31.33 4.18
N LYS A 188 -13.81 -31.87 5.39
CA LYS A 188 -13.35 -31.13 6.58
C LYS A 188 -11.91 -30.65 6.43
N LEU A 189 -11.03 -31.47 5.86
CA LEU A 189 -9.65 -31.08 5.60
C LEU A 189 -9.59 -29.88 4.65
N VAL A 190 -10.27 -29.96 3.50
CA VAL A 190 -10.32 -28.88 2.50
C VAL A 190 -10.88 -27.59 3.13
N LEU A 191 -12.00 -27.70 3.86
CA LEU A 191 -12.62 -26.55 4.51
C LEU A 191 -11.70 -25.91 5.56
N ARG A 192 -10.96 -26.71 6.33
CA ARG A 192 -10.04 -26.21 7.36
C ARG A 192 -8.81 -25.56 6.74
N CYS A 193 -8.25 -26.13 5.67
CA CYS A 193 -7.22 -25.49 4.86
C CYS A 193 -7.71 -24.14 4.32
N TYR A 194 -8.89 -24.12 3.69
CA TYR A 194 -9.49 -22.90 3.16
C TYR A 194 -9.67 -21.83 4.24
N ASN A 195 -10.30 -22.17 5.37
CA ASN A 195 -10.53 -21.22 6.46
C ASN A 195 -9.22 -20.70 7.06
N THR A 196 -8.19 -21.55 7.15
CA THR A 196 -6.87 -21.15 7.64
C THR A 196 -6.22 -20.18 6.67
N LEU A 197 -6.25 -20.47 5.36
CA LEU A 197 -5.74 -19.56 4.33
C LEU A 197 -6.50 -18.24 4.31
N ALA A 198 -7.83 -18.28 4.35
CA ALA A 198 -8.67 -17.09 4.37
C ALA A 198 -8.44 -16.21 5.62
N SER A 199 -8.23 -16.83 6.79
CA SER A 199 -7.94 -16.10 8.03
C SER A 199 -6.57 -15.41 8.06
N GLN A 200 -5.62 -15.90 7.27
CA GLN A 200 -4.25 -15.39 7.18
C GLN A 200 -4.06 -14.52 5.93
N GLN A 201 -5.12 -14.29 5.17
CA GLN A 201 -5.07 -13.43 4.00
C GLN A 201 -4.96 -11.98 4.47
N GLU A 202 -3.85 -11.33 4.12
CA GLU A 202 -3.67 -9.90 4.35
C GLU A 202 -4.60 -9.09 3.44
N LEU A 203 -5.34 -8.16 4.03
CA LEU A 203 -6.17 -7.20 3.31
C LEU A 203 -5.42 -5.88 3.17
N SER A 204 -5.61 -5.20 2.05
CA SER A 204 -5.04 -3.86 1.86
C SER A 204 -5.68 -2.87 2.83
N GLY A 205 -4.88 -1.98 3.43
CA GLY A 205 -5.38 -0.93 4.32
C GLY A 205 -6.46 -0.05 3.67
N VAL A 206 -6.39 0.15 2.34
CA VAL A 206 -7.41 0.88 1.57
C VAL A 206 -8.73 0.11 1.53
N GLN A 207 -8.69 -1.22 1.39
CA GLN A 207 -9.90 -2.06 1.41
C GLN A 207 -10.55 -2.03 2.79
N VAL A 208 -9.74 -2.13 3.86
CA VAL A 208 -10.23 -2.05 5.24
C VAL A 208 -10.84 -0.68 5.51
N ALA A 209 -10.17 0.40 5.13
CA ALA A 209 -10.68 1.76 5.28
C ALA A 209 -12.00 1.95 4.51
N SER A 210 -12.08 1.50 3.25
CA SER A 210 -13.32 1.56 2.46
C SER A 210 -14.48 0.83 3.13
N ASN A 211 -14.21 -0.35 3.69
CA ASN A 211 -15.22 -1.13 4.41
C ASN A 211 -15.68 -0.43 5.70
N LEU A 212 -14.74 0.12 6.50
CA LEU A 212 -15.04 0.87 7.71
C LEU A 212 -15.81 2.16 7.43
N MET A 213 -15.52 2.83 6.32
CA MET A 213 -16.23 4.03 5.87
C MET A 213 -17.58 3.71 5.21
N ASN A 214 -17.96 2.43 5.12
CA ASN A 214 -19.16 1.94 4.47
C ASN A 214 -19.30 2.46 3.02
N TRP A 215 -18.18 2.52 2.31
CA TRP A 215 -18.15 2.87 0.89
C TRP A 215 -18.47 1.63 0.03
N ASN A 216 -19.23 1.84 -1.04
CA ASN A 216 -19.58 0.77 -1.96
C ASN A 216 -18.34 0.21 -2.66
N ASP A 217 -18.35 -1.10 -2.88
CA ASP A 217 -17.30 -1.87 -3.54
C ASP A 217 -17.43 -1.93 -5.07
N HIS A 218 -18.48 -1.32 -5.62
CA HIS A 218 -18.75 -1.28 -7.06
C HIS A 218 -19.17 0.11 -7.52
N TYR A 219 -18.70 0.47 -8.72
CA TYR A 219 -19.18 1.64 -9.44
C TYR A 219 -20.07 1.15 -10.59
N THR A 220 -21.36 1.49 -10.57
CA THR A 220 -22.29 1.22 -11.67
C THR A 220 -22.71 2.53 -12.31
N THR A 221 -22.24 2.79 -13.53
CA THR A 221 -22.69 3.95 -14.32
C THR A 221 -24.13 3.76 -14.80
N HIS A 222 -24.55 2.51 -15.02
CA HIS A 222 -25.88 2.16 -15.50
C HIS A 222 -26.47 0.99 -14.69
N LYS A 223 -27.74 1.10 -14.33
CA LYS A 223 -28.52 -0.02 -13.80
C LYS A 223 -29.14 -0.75 -14.99
N PHE A 224 -28.88 -2.04 -15.11
CA PHE A 224 -29.51 -2.87 -16.15
C PHE A 224 -31.03 -2.90 -15.89
N GLN A 225 -31.81 -2.25 -16.76
CA GLN A 225 -33.27 -2.32 -16.71
C GLN A 225 -33.69 -3.62 -17.39
N GLY A 226 -34.11 -4.60 -16.59
CA GLY A 226 -34.77 -5.79 -17.12
C GLY A 226 -36.01 -5.36 -17.90
N ARG A 227 -36.06 -5.68 -19.20
CA ARG A 227 -37.28 -5.54 -20.00
C ARG A 227 -38.21 -6.70 -19.60
N TYR A 228 -39.21 -6.38 -18.78
CA TYR A 228 -40.46 -7.13 -18.78
C TYR A 228 -41.26 -6.73 -20.01
#